data_AF-A0A433ZPN8-F1
#
_entry.id   AF-A0A433ZPN8-F1
#
_cell.length_a   1.000
_cell.length_b   1.000
_cell.length_c   1.000
_cell.angle_alpha   90.00
_cell.angle_beta   90.00
_cell.angle_gamma   90.00
#
_symmetry.space_group_name_H-M   'P 1'
#
loop_
_entity.id
_entity.type
_entity.pdbx_description
1 polymer ?
#
loop_
_entity_poly.entity_id
_entity_poly.type
_entity_poly.pdbx_seq_one_letter_code
_entity_poly.pdbx_strand_id
1 'polypeptide(L)'
;MIPEPIDNELQDELISFLLSGETLDRFSLKKYLHKAESIDRYDIRHMIIALAHASARDYNKANDSFRVALQSHNERVQRNYLAYLNGSKQIKKYVTDVYGMIGNVSSQLIRVVTVPSAIFFGDKESAKTELEKLLKNPPLQDFNYQHIIDQYEYFVNNFGDFMAIGNITDKDFDWINNQILEVCEKLKTLPLSTQHYVDREHGEVAFITTVSTRDPEIIANMDFELAMLIAENDSFLERGITGWFKPFTGEEVASL
;
A
#
# COMPACT_ATOMS: atom_id res chain seq x y z
N MET A 1 12.11 -25.16 -26.98
CA MET A 1 11.52 -23.91 -26.46
C MET A 1 10.05 -24.17 -26.32
N ILE A 2 9.52 -24.25 -25.10
CA ILE A 2 8.08 -24.39 -24.87
C ILE A 2 7.52 -22.97 -25.03
N PRO A 3 6.50 -22.73 -25.88
CA PRO A 3 5.91 -21.39 -26.01
C PRO A 3 5.40 -20.95 -24.64
N GLU A 4 5.64 -19.68 -24.30
CA GLU A 4 5.13 -19.14 -23.05
C GLU A 4 3.61 -19.21 -23.06
N PRO A 5 2.98 -19.57 -21.93
CA PRO A 5 1.53 -19.61 -21.87
C PRO A 5 0.99 -18.20 -22.10
N ILE A 6 -0.05 -18.10 -22.95
CA ILE A 6 -0.58 -16.83 -23.50
C ILE A 6 -0.89 -15.77 -22.43
N ASP A 7 -1.25 -16.21 -21.22
CA ASP A 7 -1.54 -15.34 -20.09
C ASP A 7 -0.31 -14.63 -19.54
N ASN A 8 0.91 -15.14 -19.72
CA ASN A 8 2.14 -14.41 -19.39
C ASN A 8 2.35 -13.23 -20.33
N GLU A 9 2.28 -13.48 -21.65
CA GLU A 9 2.42 -12.44 -22.67
C GLU A 9 1.38 -11.32 -22.48
N LEU A 10 0.11 -11.69 -22.26
CA LEU A 10 -0.96 -10.71 -22.05
C LEU A 10 -0.76 -9.91 -20.76
N GLN A 11 -0.30 -10.55 -19.69
CA GLN A 11 -0.02 -9.83 -18.46
C GLN A 11 1.06 -8.78 -18.68
N ASP A 12 2.19 -9.15 -19.28
CA ASP A 12 3.34 -8.25 -19.42
C ASP A 12 3.02 -7.06 -20.33
N GLU A 13 2.29 -7.31 -21.43
CA GLU A 13 1.77 -6.24 -22.30
C GLU A 13 0.86 -5.27 -21.51
N LEU A 14 -0.11 -5.79 -20.76
CA LEU A 14 -1.08 -4.97 -20.04
C LEU A 14 -0.47 -4.19 -18.87
N ILE A 15 0.47 -4.79 -18.13
CA ILE A 15 1.26 -4.09 -17.11
C ILE A 15 2.07 -2.97 -17.75
N SER A 16 2.70 -3.20 -18.91
CA SER A 16 3.45 -2.18 -19.62
C SER A 16 2.58 -0.96 -19.97
N PHE A 17 1.34 -1.17 -20.41
CA PHE A 17 0.37 -0.08 -20.60
C PHE A 17 0.08 0.68 -19.30
N LEU A 18 -0.10 -0.03 -18.18
CA LEU A 18 -0.34 0.61 -16.89
C LEU A 18 0.84 1.47 -16.43
N LEU A 19 2.07 0.97 -16.58
CA LEU A 19 3.28 1.65 -16.14
C LEU A 19 3.67 2.83 -17.03
N SER A 20 3.40 2.75 -18.33
CA SER A 20 3.63 3.86 -19.28
C SER A 20 2.60 4.99 -19.16
N GLY A 21 1.45 4.73 -18.53
CA GLY A 21 0.33 5.67 -18.43
C GLY A 21 -0.49 5.80 -19.72
N GLU A 22 -0.13 5.05 -20.76
CA GLU A 22 -0.88 4.93 -22.00
C GLU A 22 -2.26 4.31 -21.74
N THR A 23 -3.25 4.70 -22.55
CA THR A 23 -4.62 4.23 -22.40
C THR A 23 -5.02 3.39 -23.59
N LEU A 24 -5.46 2.16 -23.34
CA LEU A 24 -5.99 1.28 -24.38
C LEU A 24 -7.27 1.88 -24.97
N ASP A 25 -7.31 1.93 -26.29
CA ASP A 25 -8.55 2.27 -27.00
C ASP A 25 -9.57 1.11 -26.94
N ARG A 26 -10.81 1.39 -27.33
CA ARG A 26 -11.93 0.44 -27.25
C ARG A 26 -11.73 -0.82 -28.10
N PHE A 27 -11.09 -0.70 -29.27
CA PHE A 27 -10.83 -1.86 -30.14
C PHE A 27 -9.74 -2.74 -29.54
N SER A 28 -8.67 -2.13 -29.04
CA SER A 28 -7.59 -2.83 -28.34
C SER A 28 -8.11 -3.54 -27.09
N LEU A 29 -8.92 -2.87 -26.26
CA LEU A 29 -9.59 -3.49 -25.12
C LEU A 29 -10.39 -4.73 -25.53
N LYS A 30 -11.25 -4.63 -26.55
CA LYS A 30 -12.05 -5.78 -27.02
C LYS A 30 -11.17 -6.95 -27.49
N LYS A 31 -10.04 -6.66 -28.13
CA LYS A 31 -9.06 -7.69 -28.53
C LYS A 31 -8.48 -8.41 -27.31
N TYR A 32 -8.05 -7.68 -26.28
CA TYR A 32 -7.52 -8.30 -25.04
C TYR A 32 -8.58 -9.12 -24.30
N LEU A 33 -9.82 -8.60 -24.20
CA LEU A 33 -10.92 -9.34 -23.58
C LEU A 33 -11.22 -10.64 -24.31
N HIS A 34 -11.25 -10.63 -25.64
CA HIS A 34 -11.45 -11.86 -26.43
C HIS A 34 -10.31 -12.86 -26.25
N LYS A 35 -9.05 -12.40 -26.23
CA LYS A 35 -7.90 -13.27 -25.93
C LYS A 35 -7.98 -13.87 -24.52
N ALA A 36 -8.54 -13.15 -23.55
CA ALA A 36 -8.70 -13.67 -22.19
C ALA A 36 -9.69 -14.85 -22.13
N GLU A 37 -10.66 -14.94 -23.04
CA GLU A 37 -11.65 -16.03 -23.09
C GLU A 37 -11.01 -17.41 -23.27
N SER A 38 -9.83 -17.49 -23.92
CA SER A 38 -9.09 -18.75 -24.11
C SER A 38 -8.24 -19.18 -22.91
N ILE A 39 -8.21 -18.40 -21.82
CA ILE A 39 -7.45 -18.75 -20.62
C ILE A 39 -8.31 -19.68 -19.74
N ASP A 40 -7.97 -20.95 -19.63
CA ASP A 40 -8.77 -21.93 -18.87
C ASP A 40 -8.81 -21.65 -17.37
N ARG A 41 -7.73 -21.13 -16.80
CA ARG A 41 -7.62 -20.81 -15.37
C ARG A 41 -8.51 -19.62 -15.02
N TYR A 42 -9.57 -19.87 -14.25
CA TYR A 42 -10.62 -18.90 -13.95
C TYR A 42 -10.10 -17.62 -13.26
N ASP A 43 -9.23 -17.77 -12.26
CA ASP A 43 -8.63 -16.65 -11.53
C ASP A 43 -7.69 -15.81 -12.41
N ILE A 44 -6.84 -16.46 -13.20
CA ILE A 44 -5.95 -15.78 -14.15
C ILE A 44 -6.74 -15.09 -15.27
N ARG A 45 -7.80 -15.72 -15.78
CA ARG A 45 -8.70 -15.09 -16.75
C ARG A 45 -9.26 -13.77 -16.20
N HIS A 46 -9.80 -13.80 -14.99
CA HIS A 46 -10.35 -12.60 -14.35
C HIS A 46 -9.27 -11.55 -14.05
N MET A 47 -8.06 -11.96 -13.68
CA MET A 47 -6.91 -11.06 -13.53
C MET A 47 -6.57 -10.36 -14.86
N ILE A 48 -6.49 -11.08 -15.99
CA ILE A 48 -6.20 -10.49 -17.30
C ILE A 48 -7.33 -9.56 -17.76
N ILE A 49 -8.59 -9.94 -17.55
CA ILE A 49 -9.75 -9.07 -17.80
C ILE A 49 -9.64 -7.78 -16.98
N ALA A 50 -9.26 -7.90 -15.71
CA ALA A 50 -9.10 -6.76 -14.83
C ALA A 50 -8.00 -5.81 -15.29
N LEU A 51 -6.82 -6.36 -15.64
CA LEU A 51 -5.70 -5.59 -16.18
C LEU A 51 -6.10 -4.89 -17.49
N ALA A 52 -6.81 -5.56 -18.39
CA ALA A 52 -7.28 -4.96 -19.64
C ALA A 52 -8.21 -3.76 -19.39
N HIS A 53 -9.17 -3.89 -18.46
CA HIS A 53 -10.02 -2.77 -18.05
C HIS A 53 -9.23 -1.65 -17.38
N ALA A 54 -8.25 -1.98 -16.53
CA ALA A 54 -7.40 -1.01 -15.87
C ALA A 54 -6.56 -0.20 -16.88
N SER A 55 -5.95 -0.86 -17.88
CA SER A 55 -5.20 -0.22 -18.95
C SER A 55 -6.10 0.65 -19.86
N ALA A 56 -7.41 0.41 -19.87
CA ALA A 56 -8.41 1.28 -20.51
C ALA A 56 -9.01 2.35 -19.56
N ARG A 57 -8.48 2.48 -18.34
CA ARG A 57 -8.96 3.36 -17.25
C ARG A 57 -10.40 3.11 -16.79
N ASP A 58 -10.94 1.92 -17.04
CA ASP A 58 -12.24 1.47 -16.51
C ASP A 58 -12.03 0.79 -15.14
N TYR A 59 -11.66 1.59 -14.14
CA TYR A 59 -11.26 1.08 -12.82
C TYR A 59 -12.39 0.36 -12.07
N ASN A 60 -13.65 0.69 -12.35
CA ASN A 60 -14.79 0.01 -11.74
C ASN A 60 -14.84 -1.47 -12.18
N LYS A 61 -14.76 -1.74 -13.49
CA LYS A 61 -14.76 -3.12 -14.00
C LYS A 61 -13.46 -3.85 -13.68
N ALA A 62 -12.34 -3.13 -13.62
CA ALA A 62 -11.07 -3.69 -13.16
C ALA A 62 -11.19 -4.19 -11.72
N ASN A 63 -11.71 -3.36 -10.81
CA ASN A 63 -11.95 -3.71 -9.42
C ASN A 63 -12.93 -4.89 -9.27
N ASP A 64 -14.02 -4.91 -10.04
CA ASP A 64 -14.96 -6.03 -10.03
C ASP A 64 -14.31 -7.35 -10.46
N SER A 65 -13.49 -7.31 -11.51
CA SER A 65 -12.82 -8.51 -12.04
C SER A 65 -11.71 -8.99 -11.11
N PHE A 66 -10.92 -8.08 -10.52
CA PHE A 66 -9.92 -8.44 -9.52
C PHE A 66 -10.54 -9.01 -8.25
N ARG A 67 -11.69 -8.48 -7.81
CA ARG A 67 -12.42 -9.03 -6.66
C ARG A 67 -12.78 -10.51 -6.86
N VAL A 68 -13.16 -10.90 -8.08
CA VAL A 68 -13.40 -12.31 -8.42
C VAL A 68 -12.09 -13.10 -8.42
N ALA A 69 -11.05 -12.58 -9.08
CA ALA A 69 -9.75 -13.26 -9.17
C ALA A 69 -9.11 -13.51 -7.80
N LEU A 70 -9.20 -12.55 -6.87
CA LEU A 70 -8.57 -12.61 -5.55
C LEU A 70 -9.14 -13.71 -4.63
N GLN A 71 -10.31 -14.28 -4.97
CA GLN A 71 -10.91 -15.39 -4.21
C GLN A 71 -10.05 -16.67 -4.25
N SER A 72 -9.14 -16.81 -5.23
CA SER A 72 -8.27 -17.99 -5.32
C SER A 72 -7.03 -17.93 -4.41
N HIS A 73 -6.75 -16.79 -3.78
CA HIS A 73 -5.51 -16.52 -3.01
C HIS A 73 -4.21 -16.79 -3.80
N ASN A 74 -4.30 -16.79 -5.14
CA ASN A 74 -3.18 -17.01 -6.03
C ASN A 74 -2.20 -15.84 -5.93
N GLU A 75 -0.94 -16.14 -5.60
CA GLU A 75 0.14 -15.15 -5.46
C GLU A 75 0.25 -14.24 -6.70
N ARG A 76 0.17 -14.82 -7.90
CA ARG A 76 0.27 -14.05 -9.15
C ARG A 76 -0.85 -13.03 -9.25
N VAL A 77 -2.07 -13.41 -8.88
CA VAL A 77 -3.23 -12.50 -8.88
C VAL A 77 -3.03 -11.39 -7.87
N GLN A 78 -2.63 -11.72 -6.64
CA GLN A 78 -2.40 -10.73 -5.58
C GLN A 78 -1.32 -9.71 -5.99
N ARG A 79 -0.19 -10.17 -6.55
CA ARG A 79 0.89 -9.30 -7.02
C ARG A 79 0.41 -8.35 -8.12
N ASN A 80 -0.29 -8.87 -9.12
CA ASN A 80 -0.81 -8.05 -10.23
C ASN A 80 -1.86 -7.05 -9.77
N TYR A 81 -2.69 -7.43 -8.79
CA TYR A 81 -3.66 -6.52 -8.19
C TYR A 81 -2.99 -5.35 -7.48
N LEU A 82 -1.99 -5.63 -6.65
CA LEU A 82 -1.25 -4.58 -5.93
C LEU A 82 -0.46 -3.68 -6.89
N ALA A 83 0.14 -4.26 -7.94
CA ALA A 83 0.78 -3.50 -9.01
C ALA A 83 -0.22 -2.59 -9.74
N TYR A 84 -1.43 -3.08 -10.03
CA TYR A 84 -2.51 -2.29 -10.60
C TYR A 84 -2.90 -1.11 -9.71
N LEU A 85 -3.13 -1.33 -8.41
CA LEU A 85 -3.51 -0.26 -7.49
C LEU A 85 -2.42 0.80 -7.37
N ASN A 86 -1.16 0.39 -7.27
CA ASN A 86 -0.01 1.30 -7.24
C ASN A 86 0.14 2.08 -8.57
N GLY A 87 0.07 1.38 -9.70
CA GLY A 87 0.20 1.99 -11.04
C GLY A 87 -0.95 2.97 -11.38
N SER A 88 -2.17 2.62 -10.98
CA SER A 88 -3.35 3.50 -11.14
C SER A 88 -3.48 4.57 -10.05
N LYS A 89 -2.54 4.62 -9.09
CA LYS A 89 -2.51 5.57 -7.98
C LYS A 89 -3.79 5.56 -7.14
N GLN A 90 -4.35 4.37 -6.91
CA GLN A 90 -5.41 4.10 -5.93
C GLN A 90 -4.76 3.75 -4.58
N ILE A 91 -4.10 4.75 -4.00
CA ILE A 91 -3.22 4.64 -2.83
C ILE A 91 -3.96 4.17 -1.59
N LYS A 92 -5.10 4.81 -1.27
CA LYS A 92 -5.90 4.43 -0.10
C LYS A 92 -6.30 2.97 -0.18
N LYS A 93 -6.81 2.56 -1.34
CA LYS A 93 -7.22 1.17 -1.61
C LYS A 93 -6.05 0.20 -1.55
N TYR A 94 -4.88 0.59 -2.05
CA TYR A 94 -3.67 -0.22 -1.96
C TYR A 94 -3.34 -0.54 -0.49
N VAL A 95 -3.23 0.47 0.36
CA VAL A 95 -2.84 0.28 1.76
C VAL A 95 -3.88 -0.52 2.53
N THR A 96 -5.18 -0.21 2.36
CA THR A 96 -6.26 -0.94 3.04
C THR A 96 -6.33 -2.39 2.61
N ASP A 97 -6.12 -2.67 1.32
CA ASP A 97 -6.24 -4.03 0.80
C ASP A 97 -5.01 -4.87 1.13
N VAL A 98 -3.80 -4.29 1.18
CA VAL A 98 -2.61 -4.99 1.70
C VAL A 98 -2.85 -5.42 3.14
N TYR A 99 -3.37 -4.52 3.98
CA TYR A 99 -3.71 -4.87 5.36
C TYR A 99 -4.82 -5.94 5.42
N GLY A 100 -5.89 -5.81 4.62
CA GLY A 100 -6.97 -6.79 4.55
C GLY A 100 -6.56 -8.17 4.03
N MET A 101 -5.40 -8.29 3.36
CA MET A 101 -4.84 -9.56 2.91
C MET A 101 -4.05 -10.31 3.99
N ILE A 102 -3.73 -9.67 5.13
CA ILE A 102 -2.98 -10.30 6.23
C ILE A 102 -3.66 -11.63 6.65
N GLY A 103 -2.84 -12.64 6.94
CA GLY A 103 -3.30 -14.00 7.21
C GLY A 103 -3.59 -14.85 5.97
N ASN A 104 -3.94 -14.23 4.83
CA ASN A 104 -4.26 -14.89 3.56
C ASN A 104 -3.23 -14.63 2.45
N VAL A 105 -2.11 -13.97 2.78
CA VAL A 105 -1.00 -13.76 1.84
C VAL A 105 -0.29 -15.08 1.57
N SER A 106 -0.21 -15.47 0.30
CA SER A 106 0.55 -16.62 -0.17
C SER A 106 1.98 -16.26 -0.59
N SER A 107 2.18 -15.04 -1.07
CA SER A 107 3.47 -14.55 -1.57
C SER A 107 4.38 -13.99 -0.48
N GLN A 108 5.61 -14.48 -0.38
CA GLN A 108 6.62 -13.88 0.50
C GLN A 108 6.97 -12.45 0.11
N LEU A 109 6.91 -12.14 -1.20
CA LEU A 109 7.14 -10.80 -1.70
C LEU A 109 6.11 -9.82 -1.14
N ILE A 110 4.83 -10.21 -1.10
CA ILE A 110 3.76 -9.36 -0.56
C ILE A 110 3.91 -9.19 0.96
N ARG A 111 4.43 -10.19 1.69
CA ARG A 111 4.64 -10.05 3.13
C ARG A 111 5.54 -8.87 3.50
N VAL A 112 6.48 -8.52 2.62
CA VAL A 112 7.38 -7.38 2.84
C VAL A 112 6.62 -6.06 3.06
N VAL A 113 5.45 -5.88 2.42
CA VAL A 113 4.60 -4.68 2.60
C VAL A 113 3.48 -4.88 3.62
N THR A 114 3.21 -6.10 4.08
CA THR A 114 2.19 -6.35 5.12
C THR A 114 2.62 -5.89 6.51
N VAL A 115 3.90 -6.00 6.86
CA VAL A 115 4.40 -5.56 8.18
C VAL A 115 4.26 -4.04 8.34
N PRO A 116 4.75 -3.19 7.41
CA PRO A 116 4.50 -1.75 7.46
C PRO A 116 3.01 -1.40 7.45
N SER A 117 2.19 -2.15 6.71
CA SER A 117 0.73 -1.93 6.68
C SER A 117 0.08 -2.24 8.03
N ALA A 118 0.47 -3.32 8.71
CA ALA A 118 -0.02 -3.62 10.05
C ALA A 118 0.38 -2.55 11.07
N ILE A 119 1.63 -2.06 10.99
CA ILE A 119 2.11 -0.93 11.82
C ILE A 119 1.29 0.34 11.55
N PHE A 120 1.01 0.64 10.28
CA PHE A 120 0.19 1.78 9.87
C PHE A 120 -1.19 1.76 10.55
N PHE A 121 -1.82 0.59 10.65
CA PHE A 121 -3.12 0.42 11.32
C PHE A 121 -3.00 0.10 12.82
N GLY A 122 -1.82 0.22 13.44
CA GLY A 122 -1.65 -0.01 14.87
C GLY A 122 -1.81 -1.47 15.32
N ASP A 123 -1.84 -2.42 14.39
CA ASP A 123 -2.09 -3.83 14.66
C ASP A 123 -0.79 -4.58 14.98
N LYS A 124 -0.44 -4.54 16.28
CA LYS A 124 0.77 -5.17 16.82
C LYS A 124 0.86 -6.67 16.59
N GLU A 125 -0.25 -7.39 16.75
CA GLU A 125 -0.25 -8.85 16.64
C GLU A 125 -0.08 -9.30 15.19
N SER A 126 -0.75 -8.64 14.24
CA SER A 126 -0.56 -8.87 12.82
C SER A 126 0.86 -8.51 12.37
N ALA A 127 1.39 -7.36 12.80
CA ALA A 127 2.75 -6.93 12.46
C ALA A 127 3.79 -7.96 12.91
N LYS A 128 3.68 -8.44 14.16
CA LYS A 128 4.54 -9.49 14.71
C LYS A 128 4.43 -10.79 13.89
N THR A 129 3.21 -11.25 13.67
CA THR A 129 2.94 -12.52 12.98
C THR A 129 3.49 -12.52 11.57
N GLU A 130 3.32 -11.42 10.82
CA GLU A 130 3.82 -11.30 9.46
C GLU A 130 5.35 -11.12 9.42
N LEU A 131 5.94 -10.41 10.38
CA LEU A 131 7.39 -10.29 10.50
C LEU A 131 8.03 -11.67 10.76
N GLU A 132 7.51 -12.44 11.71
CA GLU A 132 8.00 -13.80 12.00
C GLU A 132 7.94 -14.71 10.76
N LYS A 133 6.84 -14.64 9.99
CA LYS A 133 6.69 -15.40 8.74
C LYS A 133 7.67 -14.94 7.67
N LEU A 134 7.87 -13.63 7.51
CA LEU A 134 8.79 -13.05 6.55
C LEU A 134 10.24 -13.48 6.83
N LEU A 135 10.68 -13.38 8.09
CA LEU A 135 12.05 -13.74 8.48
C LEU A 135 12.32 -15.26 8.42
N LYS A 136 11.28 -16.08 8.58
CA LYS A 136 11.40 -17.54 8.44
C LYS A 136 11.68 -17.97 7.00
N ASN A 137 11.08 -17.29 6.02
CA ASN A 137 11.18 -17.61 4.60
C ASN A 137 11.29 -16.33 3.76
N PRO A 138 12.41 -15.60 3.84
CA PRO A 138 12.56 -14.34 3.12
C PRO A 138 12.52 -14.57 1.61
N PRO A 139 11.91 -13.66 0.81
CA PRO A 139 12.03 -13.72 -0.64
C PRO A 139 13.50 -13.60 -1.07
N LEU A 140 13.82 -14.14 -2.26
CA LEU A 140 15.18 -14.13 -2.81
C LEU A 140 15.70 -12.73 -3.17
N GLN A 141 14.80 -11.74 -3.26
CA GLN A 141 15.15 -10.35 -3.51
C GLN A 141 15.75 -9.73 -2.24
N ASP A 142 16.81 -8.94 -2.42
CA ASP A 142 17.51 -8.29 -1.32
C ASP A 142 16.72 -7.05 -0.85
N PHE A 143 15.83 -7.29 0.12
CA PHE A 143 15.13 -6.22 0.83
C PHE A 143 15.92 -5.86 2.09
N ASN A 144 15.82 -4.59 2.53
CA ASN A 144 16.37 -4.18 3.81
C ASN A 144 15.49 -4.70 4.97
N TYR A 145 15.62 -5.98 5.30
CA TYR A 145 14.88 -6.61 6.39
C TYR A 145 15.20 -6.00 7.75
N GLN A 146 16.43 -5.53 7.95
CA GLN A 146 16.81 -4.87 9.20
C GLN A 146 15.95 -3.62 9.43
N HIS A 147 15.70 -2.83 8.38
CA HIS A 147 14.82 -1.69 8.49
C HIS A 147 13.39 -2.07 8.91
N ILE A 148 12.83 -3.16 8.37
CA ILE A 148 11.49 -3.63 8.74
C ILE A 148 11.47 -4.10 10.20
N ILE A 149 12.53 -4.77 10.66
CA ILE A 149 12.72 -5.16 12.06
C ILE A 149 12.77 -3.92 12.95
N ASP A 150 13.61 -2.93 12.61
CA ASP A 150 13.77 -1.69 13.37
C ASP A 150 12.46 -0.91 13.48
N GLN A 151 11.67 -0.85 12.39
CA GLN A 151 10.34 -0.24 12.39
C GLN A 151 9.39 -0.96 13.37
N TYR A 152 9.35 -2.29 13.33
CA TYR A 152 8.51 -3.07 14.23
C TYR A 152 8.94 -2.93 15.69
N GLU A 153 10.24 -3.01 15.98
CA GLU A 153 10.77 -2.84 17.34
C GLU A 153 10.46 -1.44 17.88
N TYR A 154 10.68 -0.40 17.06
CA TYR A 154 10.32 0.97 17.42
C TYR A 154 8.83 1.10 17.72
N PHE A 155 7.98 0.54 16.86
CA PHE A 155 6.54 0.54 17.05
C PHE A 155 6.14 -0.14 18.36
N VAL A 156 6.60 -1.36 18.63
CA VAL A 156 6.27 -2.11 19.85
C VAL A 156 6.70 -1.39 21.12
N ASN A 157 7.85 -0.72 21.09
CA ASN A 157 8.42 -0.04 22.24
C ASN A 157 7.80 1.33 22.52
N ASN A 158 7.25 2.01 21.52
CA ASN A 158 6.78 3.39 21.66
C ASN A 158 5.27 3.57 21.49
N PHE A 159 4.55 2.62 20.87
CA PHE A 159 3.14 2.82 20.52
C PHE A 159 2.22 3.00 21.73
N GLY A 160 2.46 2.28 22.83
CA GLY A 160 1.69 2.45 24.06
C GLY A 160 1.86 3.85 24.67
N ASP A 161 3.11 4.32 24.75
CA ASP A 161 3.44 5.66 25.21
C ASP A 161 2.89 6.73 24.28
N PHE A 162 2.94 6.50 22.97
CA PHE A 162 2.37 7.38 21.95
C PHE A 162 0.86 7.58 22.16
N MET A 163 0.11 6.49 22.32
CA MET A 163 -1.33 6.56 22.56
C MET A 163 -1.63 7.26 23.90
N ALA A 164 -0.87 6.94 24.95
CA ALA A 164 -1.08 7.49 26.29
C ALA A 164 -0.73 8.98 26.40
N ILE A 165 0.45 9.40 25.93
CA ILE A 165 0.94 10.78 26.03
C ILE A 165 0.15 11.71 25.14
N GLY A 166 -0.15 11.30 23.90
CA GLY A 166 -1.01 12.07 23.00
C GLY A 166 -2.49 12.07 23.40
N ASN A 167 -2.85 11.31 24.44
CA ASN A 167 -4.24 11.03 24.81
C ASN A 167 -5.07 10.55 23.59
N ILE A 168 -4.47 9.76 22.72
CA ILE A 168 -5.04 9.31 21.44
C ILE A 168 -5.93 8.09 21.69
N THR A 169 -7.19 8.19 21.26
CA THR A 169 -8.10 7.03 21.22
C THR A 169 -7.92 6.26 19.92
N ASP A 170 -8.37 5.01 19.86
CA ASP A 170 -8.35 4.22 18.61
C ASP A 170 -9.06 4.94 17.46
N LYS A 171 -10.16 5.64 17.76
CA LYS A 171 -10.91 6.45 16.79
C LYS A 171 -10.08 7.63 16.27
N ASP A 172 -9.31 8.28 17.14
CA ASP A 172 -8.43 9.38 16.75
C ASP A 172 -7.29 8.87 15.87
N PHE A 173 -6.70 7.74 16.24
CA PHE A 173 -5.64 7.07 15.50
C PHE A 173 -6.11 6.68 14.08
N ASP A 174 -7.25 6.02 13.98
CA ASP A 174 -7.89 5.67 12.71
C ASP A 174 -8.20 6.90 11.88
N TRP A 175 -8.68 7.98 12.51
CA TRP A 175 -8.98 9.21 11.81
C TRP A 175 -7.73 9.84 11.19
N ILE A 176 -6.63 9.96 11.95
CA ILE A 176 -5.37 10.56 11.48
C ILE A 176 -4.78 9.72 10.35
N ASN A 177 -4.73 8.40 10.50
CA ASN A 177 -4.25 7.50 9.45
C ASN A 177 -5.10 7.60 8.18
N ASN A 178 -6.42 7.73 8.32
CA ASN A 178 -7.28 7.99 7.17
C ASN A 178 -6.94 9.33 6.50
N GLN A 179 -6.70 10.40 7.26
CA GLN A 179 -6.27 11.69 6.68
C GLN A 179 -4.93 11.59 5.96
N ILE A 180 -3.96 10.86 6.53
CA ILE A 180 -2.68 10.57 5.89
C ILE A 180 -2.90 9.89 4.54
N LEU A 181 -3.80 8.89 4.47
CA LEU A 181 -4.13 8.22 3.21
C LEU A 181 -4.84 9.15 2.22
N GLU A 182 -5.74 10.03 2.67
CA GLU A 182 -6.42 11.01 1.80
C GLU A 182 -5.42 12.01 1.20
N VAL A 183 -4.47 12.51 1.99
CA VAL A 183 -3.40 13.41 1.51
C VAL A 183 -2.51 12.69 0.48
N CYS A 184 -2.08 11.46 0.79
CA CYS A 184 -1.32 10.61 -0.12
C CYS A 184 -2.07 10.32 -1.43
N GLU A 185 -3.37 10.04 -1.37
CA GLU A 185 -4.24 9.80 -2.52
C GLU A 185 -4.41 11.06 -3.39
N LYS A 186 -4.65 12.22 -2.76
CA LYS A 186 -4.79 13.53 -3.40
C LYS A 186 -3.51 13.92 -4.14
N LEU A 187 -2.35 13.73 -3.50
CA LEU A 187 -1.03 14.10 -4.04
C LEU A 187 -0.31 12.92 -4.72
N LYS A 188 -1.02 11.82 -4.99
CA LYS A 188 -0.59 10.67 -5.80
C LYS A 188 0.74 10.07 -5.37
N THR A 189 0.96 10.03 -4.06
CA THR A 189 2.18 9.56 -3.44
C THR A 189 1.89 8.36 -2.54
N LEU A 190 2.72 7.31 -2.62
CA LEU A 190 2.53 6.09 -1.83
C LEU A 190 3.18 6.28 -0.44
N PRO A 191 2.44 6.08 0.66
CA PRO A 191 3.04 5.94 1.98
C PRO A 191 3.73 4.58 2.04
N LEU A 192 4.98 4.59 2.47
CA LEU A 192 5.83 3.42 2.51
C LEU A 192 5.96 2.88 3.94
N SER A 193 5.98 3.77 4.94
CA SER A 193 5.98 3.42 6.36
C SER A 193 5.53 4.58 7.23
N THR A 194 5.09 4.27 8.44
CA THR A 194 4.74 5.29 9.45
C THR A 194 5.44 4.99 10.77
N GLN A 195 5.94 6.04 11.40
CA GLN A 195 6.56 6.03 12.73
C GLN A 195 5.71 6.88 13.68
N HIS A 196 5.66 6.45 14.93
CA HIS A 196 4.88 7.06 16.00
C HIS A 196 5.84 7.66 17.03
N TYR A 197 6.23 8.91 16.79
CA TYR A 197 7.23 9.60 17.61
C TYR A 197 6.59 10.17 18.88
N VAL A 198 7.38 10.18 19.97
CA VAL A 198 6.95 10.64 21.29
C VAL A 198 8.03 11.55 21.88
N ASP A 199 7.66 12.79 22.19
CA ASP A 199 8.39 13.69 23.07
C ASP A 199 7.78 13.62 24.48
N ARG A 200 8.46 12.90 25.36
CA ARG A 200 8.00 12.70 26.75
C ARG A 200 8.18 13.95 27.61
N GLU A 201 9.07 14.88 27.25
CA GLU A 201 9.36 16.08 28.04
C GLU A 201 8.27 17.13 27.83
N HIS A 202 7.83 17.29 26.58
CA HIS A 202 6.82 18.29 26.21
C HIS A 202 5.41 17.71 26.12
N GLY A 203 5.27 16.37 26.20
CA GLY A 203 3.97 15.71 26.09
C GLY A 203 3.42 15.75 24.67
N GLU A 204 4.30 15.69 23.68
CA GLU A 204 3.97 15.80 22.27
C GLU A 204 4.16 14.48 21.55
N VAL A 205 3.36 14.24 20.51
CA VAL A 205 3.41 13.04 19.69
C VAL A 205 3.29 13.40 18.22
N ALA A 206 3.96 12.62 17.36
CA ALA A 206 3.94 12.87 15.93
C ALA A 206 3.76 11.61 15.08
N PHE A 207 2.91 11.74 14.06
CA PHE A 207 2.82 10.76 12.97
C PHE A 207 3.83 11.14 11.88
N ILE A 208 4.83 10.30 11.67
CA ILE A 208 5.88 10.55 10.67
C ILE A 208 5.74 9.51 9.57
N THR A 209 5.32 9.94 8.37
CA THR A 209 5.08 9.01 7.27
C THR A 209 6.15 9.15 6.19
N THR A 210 6.88 8.07 5.92
CA THR A 210 7.82 7.98 4.80
C THR A 210 7.03 7.80 3.52
N VAL A 211 7.34 8.60 2.49
CA VAL A 211 6.60 8.62 1.23
C VAL A 211 7.49 8.37 0.03
N SER A 212 6.91 7.82 -1.04
CA SER A 212 7.65 7.42 -2.24
C SER A 212 8.21 8.58 -3.06
N THR A 213 7.75 9.81 -2.84
CA THR A 213 8.23 11.00 -3.55
C THR A 213 9.47 11.59 -2.86
N ARG A 214 10.32 12.23 -3.66
CA ARG A 214 11.44 13.06 -3.19
C ARG A 214 11.27 14.53 -3.55
N ASP A 215 10.15 14.87 -4.17
CA ASP A 215 9.84 16.24 -4.59
C ASP A 215 9.51 17.09 -3.34
N PRO A 216 10.35 18.09 -3.00
CA PRO A 216 10.15 18.90 -1.81
C PRO A 216 8.88 19.76 -1.88
N GLU A 217 8.41 20.15 -3.08
CA GLU A 217 7.17 20.91 -3.22
C GLU A 217 5.96 20.02 -2.91
N ILE A 218 5.97 18.77 -3.40
CA ILE A 218 4.91 17.81 -3.06
C ILE A 218 4.91 17.55 -1.56
N ILE A 219 6.07 17.31 -0.94
CA ILE A 219 6.16 17.03 0.50
C ILE A 219 5.68 18.22 1.32
N ALA A 220 6.11 19.44 0.99
CA ALA A 220 5.63 20.65 1.69
C ALA A 220 4.11 20.82 1.57
N ASN A 221 3.53 20.50 0.40
CA ASN A 221 2.07 20.50 0.24
C ASN A 221 1.40 19.40 1.07
N MET A 222 1.99 18.20 1.15
CA MET A 222 1.46 17.11 2.00
C MET A 222 1.46 17.51 3.47
N ASP A 223 2.56 18.11 3.95
CA ASP A 223 2.70 18.58 5.33
C ASP A 223 1.68 19.68 5.65
N PHE A 224 1.53 20.65 4.76
CA PHE A 224 0.56 21.74 4.91
C PHE A 224 -0.87 21.19 5.01
N GLU A 225 -1.25 20.29 4.11
CA GLU A 225 -2.59 19.70 4.07
C GLU A 225 -2.87 18.87 5.33
N LEU A 226 -1.93 18.04 5.79
CA LEU A 226 -2.11 17.26 7.02
C LEU A 226 -2.19 18.17 8.26
N ALA A 227 -1.34 19.19 8.36
CA ALA A 227 -1.36 20.14 9.46
C ALA A 227 -2.71 20.90 9.52
N MET A 228 -3.23 21.32 8.37
CA MET A 228 -4.56 21.95 8.28
C MET A 228 -5.67 21.00 8.74
N LEU A 229 -5.66 19.75 8.27
CA LEU A 229 -6.66 18.75 8.68
C LEU A 229 -6.62 18.51 10.20
N ILE A 230 -5.44 18.37 10.79
CA ILE A 230 -5.27 18.19 12.24
C ILE A 230 -5.76 19.43 12.99
N ALA A 231 -5.40 20.64 12.54
CA ALA A 231 -5.77 21.89 13.18
C ALA A 231 -7.28 22.21 13.09
N GLU A 232 -7.95 21.79 12.02
CA GLU A 232 -9.40 21.93 11.83
C GLU A 232 -10.20 20.92 12.66
N ASN A 233 -9.55 19.89 13.22
CA ASN A 233 -10.23 18.92 14.05
C ASN A 233 -10.28 19.38 15.52
N ASP A 234 -11.46 19.82 15.94
CA ASP A 234 -11.69 20.33 17.29
C ASP A 234 -11.28 19.36 18.41
N SER A 235 -11.31 18.04 18.16
CA SER A 235 -10.92 17.05 19.15
C SER A 235 -9.41 17.04 19.45
N PHE A 236 -8.60 17.71 18.64
CA PHE A 236 -7.14 17.79 18.76
C PHE A 236 -6.64 19.13 19.30
N LEU A 237 -7.52 20.11 19.53
CA LEU A 237 -7.10 21.35 20.17
C LEU A 237 -6.41 21.08 21.51
N GLU A 238 -5.30 21.77 21.73
CA GLU A 238 -4.48 21.71 22.95
C GLU A 238 -3.87 20.32 23.26
N ARG A 239 -4.07 19.33 22.38
CA ARG A 239 -3.35 18.05 22.43
C ARG A 239 -2.09 18.24 21.59
N GLY A 240 -0.93 17.91 22.14
CA GLY A 240 0.37 18.02 21.45
C GLY A 240 0.52 17.01 20.31
N ILE A 241 -0.42 16.96 19.37
CA ILE A 241 -0.46 16.01 18.25
C ILE A 241 -0.06 16.75 16.99
N THR A 242 0.90 16.19 16.26
CA THR A 242 1.32 16.70 14.95
C THR A 242 1.59 15.54 13.99
N GLY A 243 1.93 15.86 12.75
CA GLY A 243 2.38 14.88 11.78
C GLY A 243 3.02 15.53 10.56
N TRP A 244 3.92 14.81 9.92
CA TRP A 244 4.59 15.25 8.71
C TRP A 244 5.05 14.06 7.86
N PHE A 245 5.44 14.37 6.63
CA PHE A 245 5.93 13.43 5.64
C PHE A 245 7.43 13.58 5.47
N LYS A 246 8.12 12.46 5.22
CA LYS A 246 9.55 12.46 4.90
C LYS A 246 9.82 11.71 3.59
N PRO A 247 10.77 12.17 2.76
CA PRO A 247 11.07 11.52 1.50
C PRO A 247 11.73 10.16 1.72
N PHE A 248 11.47 9.24 0.80
CA PHE A 248 12.21 7.99 0.74
C PHE A 248 13.67 8.22 0.30
N THR A 249 14.64 7.90 1.15
CA THR A 249 16.08 8.12 0.90
C THR A 249 16.75 7.01 0.08
N GLY A 250 16.08 5.88 -0.15
CA GLY A 250 16.62 4.74 -0.91
C GLY A 250 17.09 3.56 -0.05
N GLU A 251 17.27 3.79 1.24
CA GLU A 251 17.78 2.77 2.19
C GLU A 251 16.68 2.20 3.10
N GLU A 252 15.49 2.81 3.10
CA GLU A 252 14.55 2.72 4.21
C GLU A 252 13.24 1.95 3.95
N VAL A 253 12.87 1.51 2.75
CA VAL A 253 11.53 0.91 2.62
C VAL A 253 11.38 -0.06 1.47
N ALA A 254 10.62 -1.11 1.75
CA ALA A 254 10.14 -2.03 0.74
C ALA A 254 8.84 -1.50 0.13
N SER A 255 8.84 -1.34 -1.19
CA SER A 255 7.63 -1.20 -2.00
C SER A 255 7.57 -2.35 -2.99
N LEU A 256 6.36 -2.82 -3.30
CA LEU A 256 6.10 -3.78 -4.38
C LEU A 256 6.14 -3.12 -5.76
#